data_AF-A0A7S2SBY4-F1
#
_entry.id   AF-A0A7S2SBY4-F1
#
_cell.length_a   1.000
_cell.length_b   1.000
_cell.length_c   1.000
_cell.angle_alpha   90.00
_cell.angle_beta   90.00
_cell.angle_gamma   90.00
#
_symmetry.space_group_name_H-M   'P 1'
#
loop_
_entity.id
_entity.type
_entity.pdbx_description
1 polymer ?
#
loop_
_entity_poly.entity_id
_entity_poly.type
_entity_poly.pdbx_seq_one_letter_code
_entity_poly.pdbx_strand_id
1 'polypeptide(L)'
;MATRAYKMTIPLLKSLCDLFDVDRIPVEGKAVVDKDTLIDRLLDFLGAPDTKYLKTPKKKVSPKKRKISSIKSKTPTPKKKKVRKEIGKKAKQQEAIHDESETEDEMDVDSEMDADSEESEEEVVKMPTDKLLRKWVRAYVNCFNLDKATTKHAIETASDRFGVDLSGKKARIKELLTEEMS
;
A
#
# COMPACT_ATOMS: atom_id res chain seq x y z
N MET A 1 1.12 -18.88 -1.53
CA MET A 1 0.60 -17.54 -1.13
C MET A 1 -0.77 -17.62 -0.46
N ALA A 2 -1.77 -18.30 -1.06
CA ALA A 2 -3.15 -18.32 -0.55
C ALA A 2 -3.30 -18.77 0.92
N THR A 3 -2.56 -19.79 1.36
CA THR A 3 -2.64 -20.32 2.73
C THR A 3 -2.24 -19.32 3.82
N ARG A 4 -1.41 -18.31 3.52
CA ARG A 4 -1.04 -17.27 4.48
C ARG A 4 -2.16 -16.26 4.70
N ALA A 5 -2.96 -15.96 3.68
CA ALA A 5 -4.07 -15.01 3.78
C ALA A 5 -5.17 -15.50 4.74
N TYR A 6 -5.42 -16.82 4.79
CA TYR A 6 -6.37 -17.42 5.73
C TYR A 6 -5.95 -17.29 7.20
N LYS A 7 -4.65 -17.15 7.49
CA LYS A 7 -4.15 -16.92 8.86
C LYS A 7 -4.33 -15.47 9.33
N MET A 8 -4.66 -14.54 8.43
CA MET A 8 -4.82 -13.13 8.78
C MET A 8 -6.16 -12.88 9.48
N THR A 9 -6.14 -11.90 10.40
CA THR A 9 -7.36 -11.43 11.08
C THR A 9 -8.16 -10.52 10.15
N ILE A 10 -9.48 -10.46 10.34
CA ILE A 10 -10.37 -9.61 9.55
C ILE A 10 -9.94 -8.12 9.55
N PRO A 11 -9.51 -7.52 10.69
CA PRO A 11 -9.02 -6.14 10.69
C PRO A 11 -7.79 -5.93 9.80
N LEU A 12 -6.86 -6.89 9.78
CA LEU A 12 -5.66 -6.83 8.95
C LEU A 12 -6.02 -6.94 7.47
N LEU A 13 -6.89 -7.89 7.11
CA LEU A 13 -7.41 -8.06 5.75
C LEU A 13 -8.11 -6.78 5.27
N LYS A 14 -8.93 -6.16 6.13
CA LYS A 14 -9.57 -4.87 5.83
C LYS A 14 -8.56 -3.74 5.59
N SER A 15 -7.46 -3.72 6.34
CA SER A 15 -6.40 -2.73 6.20
C SER A 15 -5.63 -2.91 4.89
N LEU A 16 -5.37 -4.16 4.50
CA LEU A 16 -4.76 -4.47 3.20
C LEU A 16 -5.69 -4.12 2.03
N CYS A 17 -6.98 -4.44 2.12
CA CYS A 17 -7.95 -3.98 1.12
C CYS A 17 -8.02 -2.46 1.03
N ASP A 18 -7.84 -1.73 2.15
CA ASP A 18 -7.76 -0.27 2.12
C ASP A 18 -6.48 0.25 1.48
N LEU A 19 -5.34 -0.41 1.72
CA LEU A 19 -4.06 -0.05 1.14
C LEU A 19 -4.04 -0.17 -0.40
N PHE A 20 -4.70 -1.19 -0.93
CA PHE A 20 -4.80 -1.45 -2.37
C PHE A 20 -6.06 -0.88 -3.02
N ASP A 21 -6.87 -0.13 -2.26
CA ASP A 21 -8.19 0.36 -2.68
C ASP A 21 -9.12 -0.74 -3.23
N VAL A 22 -8.99 -1.98 -2.74
CA VAL A 22 -9.86 -3.10 -3.10
C VAL A 22 -11.24 -2.90 -2.47
N ASP A 23 -12.27 -3.07 -3.28
CA ASP A 23 -13.64 -2.82 -2.89
C ASP A 23 -14.20 -3.90 -1.96
N ARG A 24 -14.82 -3.44 -0.87
CA ARG A 24 -15.40 -4.26 0.19
C ARG A 24 -16.92 -4.25 0.13
N ILE A 25 -17.53 -3.90 -1.01
CA ILE A 25 -18.99 -3.92 -1.14
C ILE A 25 -19.49 -5.35 -0.88
N PRO A 26 -20.39 -5.55 0.09
CA PRO A 26 -21.03 -6.84 0.29
C PRO A 26 -21.89 -7.17 -0.93
N VAL A 27 -21.76 -8.39 -1.43
CA VAL A 27 -22.66 -8.92 -2.45
C VAL A 27 -23.97 -9.26 -1.73
N GLU A 28 -25.08 -8.67 -2.19
CA GLU A 28 -26.45 -9.01 -1.79
C GLU A 28 -26.80 -8.83 -0.30
N GLY A 29 -27.03 -7.58 0.12
CA GLY A 29 -27.86 -7.26 1.29
C GLY A 29 -27.32 -7.62 2.67
N LYS A 30 -26.20 -8.35 2.76
CA LYS A 30 -25.50 -8.61 4.02
C LYS A 30 -24.68 -7.38 4.43
N ALA A 31 -24.89 -6.88 5.64
CA ALA A 31 -24.12 -5.75 6.17
C ALA A 31 -22.67 -6.14 6.53
N VAL A 32 -22.39 -7.43 6.67
CA VAL A 32 -21.10 -7.99 7.09
C VAL A 32 -20.47 -8.71 5.92
N VAL A 33 -19.22 -8.38 5.62
CA VAL A 33 -18.42 -9.06 4.58
C VAL A 33 -17.71 -10.24 5.23
N ASP A 34 -17.94 -11.43 4.68
CA ASP A 34 -17.31 -12.66 5.16
C ASP A 34 -15.80 -12.64 4.90
N LYS A 35 -15.05 -13.28 5.80
CA LYS A 35 -13.58 -13.29 5.77
C LYS A 35 -13.06 -13.90 4.46
N ASP A 36 -13.65 -15.02 4.04
CA ASP A 36 -13.23 -15.76 2.85
C ASP A 36 -13.45 -14.93 1.59
N THR A 37 -14.58 -14.23 1.48
CA THR A 37 -14.85 -13.32 0.36
C THR A 37 -13.85 -12.16 0.30
N LEU A 38 -13.39 -11.66 1.45
CA LEU A 38 -12.37 -10.61 1.50
C LEU A 38 -11.01 -11.14 1.02
N ILE A 39 -10.67 -12.38 1.42
CA ILE A 39 -9.45 -13.07 1.02
C ILE A 39 -9.47 -13.34 -0.49
N ASP A 40 -10.54 -13.92 -1.02
CA ASP A 40 -10.65 -14.27 -2.44
C ASP A 40 -10.51 -13.04 -3.32
N ARG A 41 -11.18 -11.93 -2.99
CA ARG A 41 -11.02 -10.67 -3.74
C ARG A 41 -9.62 -10.10 -3.67
N LEU A 42 -8.97 -10.18 -2.50
CA LEU A 42 -7.61 -9.69 -2.33
C LEU A 42 -6.63 -10.57 -3.13
N LEU A 43 -6.80 -11.89 -3.12
CA LEU A 43 -5.96 -12.82 -3.86
C LEU A 43 -6.18 -12.71 -5.37
N ASP A 44 -7.43 -12.57 -5.83
CA ASP A 44 -7.76 -12.31 -7.24
C ASP A 44 -7.07 -11.04 -7.72
N PHE A 45 -7.15 -9.95 -6.94
CA PHE A 45 -6.51 -8.68 -7.29
C PHE A 45 -4.97 -8.79 -7.30
N LEU A 46 -4.36 -9.49 -6.34
CA LEU A 46 -2.91 -9.68 -6.30
C LEU A 46 -2.42 -10.61 -7.41
N GLY A 47 -3.24 -11.57 -7.84
CA GLY A 47 -2.94 -12.46 -8.97
C GLY A 47 -3.07 -11.77 -10.33
N ALA A 48 -4.08 -10.91 -10.47
CA ALA A 48 -4.32 -10.11 -11.67
C ALA A 48 -4.92 -8.75 -11.28
N PRO A 49 -4.11 -7.69 -11.16
CA PRO A 49 -4.61 -6.38 -10.74
C PRO A 49 -5.54 -5.81 -11.81
N ASP A 50 -6.85 -5.92 -11.56
CA ASP A 50 -7.90 -5.38 -12.43
C ASP A 50 -8.66 -4.24 -11.74
N THR A 51 -8.91 -3.19 -12.50
CA THR A 51 -9.70 -2.00 -12.13
C THR A 51 -11.10 -2.32 -11.61
N LYS A 52 -11.65 -3.50 -11.95
CA LYS A 52 -12.98 -3.95 -11.48
C LYS A 52 -13.04 -4.19 -9.98
N TYR A 53 -11.91 -4.52 -9.37
CA TYR A 53 -11.82 -4.75 -7.92
C TYR A 53 -11.51 -3.48 -7.15
N LEU A 54 -11.21 -2.37 -7.83
CA LEU A 54 -10.94 -1.11 -7.17
C LEU A 54 -12.24 -0.43 -6.75
N LYS A 55 -12.20 0.23 -5.59
CA LYS A 55 -13.25 1.14 -5.15
C LYS A 55 -13.41 2.21 -6.21
N THR A 56 -14.51 2.14 -6.94
CA THR A 56 -14.82 3.20 -7.90
C THR A 56 -14.94 4.51 -7.10
N PRO A 57 -14.18 5.57 -7.46
CA PRO A 57 -14.35 6.85 -6.80
C PRO A 57 -15.79 7.27 -7.11
N LYS A 58 -16.64 7.30 -6.08
CA LYS A 58 -18.04 7.73 -6.20
C LYS A 58 -18.04 9.01 -7.01
N LYS A 59 -18.50 8.93 -8.27
CA LYS A 59 -18.58 10.04 -9.21
C LYS A 59 -19.31 11.14 -8.44
N LYS A 60 -18.58 12.20 -8.04
CA LYS A 60 -19.19 13.38 -7.43
C LYS A 60 -20.26 13.82 -8.42
N VAL A 61 -21.52 13.68 -8.03
CA VAL A 61 -22.67 14.22 -8.76
C VAL A 61 -22.29 15.65 -9.11
N SER A 62 -22.21 15.93 -10.41
CA SER A 62 -21.78 17.23 -10.92
C SER A 62 -22.61 18.34 -10.25
N PRO A 63 -21.99 19.43 -9.80
CA PRO A 63 -22.74 20.54 -9.22
C PRO A 63 -23.63 21.11 -10.32
N LYS A 64 -24.94 20.99 -10.11
CA LYS A 64 -26.01 21.58 -10.92
C LYS A 64 -25.65 23.04 -11.19
N LYS A 65 -25.28 23.37 -12.44
CA LYS A 65 -25.00 24.75 -12.90
C LYS A 65 -26.21 25.63 -12.55
N ARG A 66 -26.11 26.38 -11.46
CA ARG A 66 -27.05 27.47 -11.14
C ARG A 66 -26.68 28.64 -12.05
N LYS A 67 -27.62 28.99 -12.94
CA LYS A 67 -27.63 30.21 -13.76
C LYS A 67 -27.42 31.41 -12.84
N ILE A 68 -26.30 32.10 -12.99
CA ILE A 68 -26.04 33.39 -12.34
C ILE A 68 -26.79 34.44 -13.16
N SER A 69 -27.82 35.04 -12.57
CA SER A 69 -28.36 36.32 -13.02
C SER A 69 -28.20 37.35 -11.90
N SER A 70 -27.27 38.28 -12.15
CA SER A 70 -27.41 39.71 -11.87
C SER A 70 -27.77 40.18 -10.44
N ILE A 71 -26.73 40.62 -9.71
CA ILE A 71 -26.60 41.97 -9.10
C ILE A 71 -27.82 42.53 -8.33
N LYS A 72 -27.73 42.62 -7.00
CA LYS A 72 -27.79 43.92 -6.28
C LYS A 72 -27.34 43.81 -4.82
N SER A 73 -26.63 44.85 -4.40
CA SER A 73 -25.95 45.13 -3.14
C SER A 73 -26.88 45.37 -1.94
N LYS A 74 -26.40 45.05 -0.72
CA LYS A 74 -26.33 45.93 0.47
C LYS A 74 -25.78 45.20 1.72
N THR A 75 -24.85 45.88 2.39
CA THR A 75 -24.20 45.67 3.71
C THR A 75 -25.19 45.89 4.90
N PRO A 76 -24.79 45.89 6.20
CA PRO A 76 -24.08 44.89 7.03
C PRO A 76 -24.73 44.64 8.45
N THR A 77 -24.15 43.73 9.25
CA THR A 77 -24.22 43.52 10.75
C THR A 77 -25.42 42.75 11.39
N PRO A 78 -25.40 42.37 12.70
CA PRO A 78 -24.48 41.44 13.40
C PRO A 78 -25.18 40.42 14.37
N LYS A 79 -24.38 39.52 15.00
CA LYS A 79 -24.64 38.71 16.24
C LYS A 79 -25.71 37.59 16.22
N LYS A 80 -25.30 36.35 16.53
CA LYS A 80 -25.67 35.64 17.79
C LYS A 80 -25.05 34.23 17.93
N LYS A 81 -24.43 34.06 19.10
CA LYS A 81 -24.02 32.85 19.83
C LYS A 81 -25.09 31.74 19.82
N LYS A 82 -24.70 30.47 19.70
CA LYS A 82 -25.27 29.39 20.55
C LYS A 82 -24.36 28.16 20.64
N VAL A 83 -24.20 27.74 21.89
CA VAL A 83 -23.45 26.59 22.43
C VAL A 83 -24.39 25.38 22.52
N ARG A 84 -23.88 24.16 22.27
CA ARG A 84 -24.30 22.84 22.81
C ARG A 84 -23.36 21.79 22.19
N LYS A 85 -22.51 20.98 22.85
CA LYS A 85 -22.51 20.16 24.07
C LYS A 85 -23.55 19.03 24.07
N GLU A 86 -23.11 17.80 23.78
CA GLU A 86 -23.63 16.46 24.16
C GLU A 86 -22.56 15.44 23.68
N ILE A 87 -21.49 15.11 24.41
CA ILE A 87 -21.32 13.92 25.29
C ILE A 87 -22.43 12.87 25.19
N GLY A 88 -22.09 11.69 24.64
CA GLY A 88 -22.91 10.47 24.68
C GLY A 88 -22.03 9.22 24.82
N LYS A 89 -21.78 8.83 26.07
CA LYS A 89 -21.23 7.53 26.52
C LYS A 89 -22.30 6.44 26.44
N LYS A 90 -21.85 5.17 26.39
CA LYS A 90 -22.46 3.86 26.79
C LYS A 90 -22.47 2.87 25.61
N ALA A 91 -22.29 1.55 25.75
CA ALA A 91 -21.90 0.60 26.81
C ALA A 91 -21.64 -0.73 26.05
N LYS A 92 -20.54 -1.45 26.29
CA LYS A 92 -20.42 -2.68 27.10
C LYS A 92 -21.53 -3.75 26.94
N GLN A 93 -21.17 -4.86 26.27
CA GLN A 93 -21.56 -6.28 26.41
C GLN A 93 -20.52 -7.01 25.53
N GLN A 94 -19.59 -7.89 25.93
CA GLN A 94 -19.55 -8.98 26.91
C GLN A 94 -20.69 -9.98 26.78
N GLU A 95 -20.48 -10.97 25.91
CA GLU A 95 -20.81 -12.38 26.16
C GLU A 95 -19.69 -13.29 25.65
N ALA A 96 -19.40 -14.29 26.48
CA ALA A 96 -18.46 -15.37 26.30
C ALA A 96 -19.16 -16.57 25.66
N ILE A 97 -18.42 -17.42 24.94
CA ILE A 97 -18.60 -18.86 24.65
C ILE A 97 -17.33 -19.22 23.84
N HIS A 98 -16.28 -19.82 24.40
CA HIS A 98 -16.06 -21.25 24.71
C HIS A 98 -16.28 -22.17 23.50
N ASP A 99 -15.19 -22.63 22.87
CA ASP A 99 -15.08 -24.02 22.43
C ASP A 99 -13.60 -24.39 22.23
N GLU A 100 -13.24 -25.55 22.76
CA GLU A 100 -11.91 -26.16 22.74
C GLU A 100 -11.68 -26.85 21.39
N SER A 101 -10.46 -26.78 20.86
CA SER A 101 -9.92 -27.90 20.09
C SER A 101 -8.40 -27.85 20.09
N GLU A 102 -7.82 -28.67 20.97
CA GLU A 102 -6.48 -29.21 20.82
C GLU A 102 -6.31 -29.79 19.42
N THR A 103 -5.19 -29.48 18.78
CA THR A 103 -4.53 -30.44 17.90
C THR A 103 -3.04 -30.18 18.00
N GLU A 104 -2.41 -31.03 18.80
CA GLU A 104 -0.99 -31.33 18.78
C GLU A 104 -0.69 -31.92 17.39
N ASP A 105 0.23 -31.31 16.65
CA ASP A 105 0.95 -31.99 15.58
C ASP A 105 2.34 -31.35 15.49
N GLU A 106 3.25 -31.96 16.25
CA GLU A 106 4.68 -31.83 16.03
C GLU A 106 5.03 -32.47 14.69
N MET A 107 5.56 -31.68 13.77
CA MET A 107 6.38 -32.20 12.68
C MET A 107 7.65 -31.36 12.54
N ASP A 108 8.68 -31.90 13.19
CA ASP A 108 10.09 -31.67 12.98
C ASP A 108 10.45 -32.01 11.52
N VAL A 109 10.84 -31.00 10.72
CA VAL A 109 11.54 -31.20 9.45
C VAL A 109 12.62 -30.13 9.32
N ASP A 110 13.77 -30.48 9.89
CA ASP A 110 15.12 -30.16 9.44
C ASP A 110 15.20 -29.96 7.91
N SER A 111 15.50 -28.73 7.43
CA SER A 111 16.23 -28.51 6.17
C SER A 111 16.60 -27.03 5.96
N GLU A 112 17.90 -26.77 6.10
CA GLU A 112 18.70 -25.80 5.34
C GLU A 112 18.40 -24.29 5.50
N MET A 113 18.93 -23.78 6.62
CA MET A 113 19.82 -22.61 6.71
C MET A 113 20.32 -22.04 5.36
N ASP A 114 19.62 -21.03 4.83
CA ASP A 114 20.25 -19.99 4.00
C ASP A 114 20.26 -18.70 4.83
N ALA A 115 21.45 -18.35 5.29
CA ALA A 115 21.72 -17.21 6.13
C ALA A 115 21.66 -15.92 5.29
N ASP A 116 20.46 -15.42 4.98
CA ASP A 116 20.30 -14.04 4.52
C ASP A 116 20.38 -13.14 5.76
N SER A 117 21.62 -12.77 6.05
CA SER A 117 22.04 -11.82 7.07
C SER A 117 21.23 -10.52 6.94
N GLU A 118 20.24 -10.36 7.81
CA GLU A 118 19.63 -9.07 8.14
C GLU A 118 20.70 -8.17 8.80
N GLU A 119 21.57 -7.60 7.97
CA GLU A 119 22.48 -6.53 8.40
C GLU A 119 21.66 -5.24 8.47
N SER A 120 21.39 -4.84 9.71
CA SER A 120 20.80 -3.57 10.09
C SER A 120 21.49 -2.41 9.37
N GLU A 121 20.74 -1.69 8.54
CA GLU A 121 21.13 -0.42 7.93
C GLU A 121 21.18 0.67 9.03
N GLU A 122 22.25 0.69 9.82
CA GLU A 122 22.70 1.91 10.47
C GLU A 122 23.40 2.78 9.41
N GLU A 123 22.84 3.96 9.18
CA GLU A 123 23.32 5.02 8.29
C GLU A 123 24.78 5.40 8.57
N VAL A 124 25.72 4.68 7.97
CA VAL A 124 27.05 5.21 7.71
C VAL A 124 27.07 5.56 6.24
N VAL A 125 27.15 6.86 5.95
CA VAL A 125 27.32 7.50 4.65
C VAL A 125 28.64 7.05 4.00
N LYS A 126 28.73 5.76 3.68
CA LYS A 126 29.81 5.16 2.90
C LYS A 126 29.30 5.05 1.49
N MET A 127 30.07 5.62 0.57
CA MET A 127 29.86 5.48 -0.86
C MET A 127 29.46 4.03 -1.20
N PRO A 128 28.33 3.79 -1.90
CA PRO A 128 27.84 2.44 -2.11
C PRO A 128 28.86 1.58 -2.88
N THR A 129 29.07 0.37 -2.37
CA THR A 129 29.92 -0.67 -2.97
C THR A 129 29.32 -1.16 -4.30
N ASP A 130 30.16 -1.59 -5.25
CA ASP A 130 29.71 -2.07 -6.58
C ASP A 130 28.66 -3.20 -6.49
N LYS A 131 28.74 -4.05 -5.45
CA LYS A 131 27.76 -5.11 -5.16
C LYS A 131 26.35 -4.56 -4.90
N LEU A 132 26.23 -3.51 -4.08
CA LEU A 132 24.97 -2.84 -3.79
C LEU A 132 24.42 -2.16 -5.04
N LEU A 133 25.30 -1.56 -5.84
CA LEU A 133 24.94 -0.92 -7.10
C LEU A 133 24.37 -1.95 -8.09
N ARG A 134 25.00 -3.13 -8.22
CA ARG A 134 24.49 -4.25 -9.05
C ARG A 134 23.12 -4.75 -8.57
N LYS A 135 22.95 -4.98 -7.26
CA LYS A 135 21.67 -5.39 -6.68
C LYS A 135 20.57 -4.37 -6.96
N TRP A 136 20.89 -3.08 -6.83
CA TRP A 136 19.97 -1.98 -7.15
C TRP A 136 19.65 -1.91 -8.65
N VAL A 137 20.64 -2.04 -9.54
CA VAL A 137 20.41 -2.02 -11.00
C VAL A 137 19.47 -3.15 -11.43
N ARG A 138 19.62 -4.37 -10.89
CA ARG A 138 18.69 -5.47 -11.17
C ARG A 138 17.26 -5.16 -10.73
N ALA A 139 17.10 -4.62 -9.52
CA ALA A 139 15.79 -4.20 -9.04
C ALA A 139 15.20 -3.09 -9.92
N TYR A 140 16.03 -2.14 -10.36
CA TYR A 140 15.63 -1.06 -11.25
C TYR A 140 15.14 -1.58 -12.61
N VAL A 141 15.88 -2.51 -13.23
CA VAL A 141 15.49 -3.14 -14.51
C VAL A 141 14.16 -3.91 -14.37
N ASN A 142 13.93 -4.57 -13.23
CA ASN A 142 12.68 -5.29 -12.97
C ASN A 142 11.47 -4.38 -12.76
N CYS A 143 11.67 -3.17 -12.23
CA CYS A 143 10.58 -2.25 -11.90
C CYS A 143 10.29 -1.20 -12.98
N PHE A 144 11.25 -0.90 -13.86
CA PHE A 144 11.13 0.18 -14.84
C PHE A 144 11.21 -0.31 -16.29
N ASN A 145 10.36 0.26 -17.15
CA ASN A 145 10.44 0.04 -18.59
C ASN A 145 11.65 0.79 -19.17
N LEU A 146 12.69 0.05 -19.53
CA LEU A 146 13.96 0.58 -20.05
C LEU A 146 13.80 1.40 -21.34
N ASP A 147 12.79 1.11 -22.16
CA ASP A 147 12.48 1.90 -23.37
C ASP A 147 12.06 3.34 -23.07
N LYS A 148 11.49 3.56 -21.88
CA LYS A 148 11.02 4.88 -21.43
C LYS A 148 11.94 5.48 -20.37
N ALA A 149 12.69 4.64 -19.67
CA ALA A 149 13.55 5.05 -18.59
C ALA A 149 14.85 5.63 -19.14
N THR A 150 15.12 6.90 -18.84
CA THR A 150 16.39 7.51 -19.22
C THR A 150 17.47 7.19 -18.18
N THR A 151 18.73 7.18 -18.60
CA THR A 151 19.85 7.03 -17.65
C THR A 151 19.86 8.13 -16.58
N LYS A 152 19.33 9.33 -16.89
CA LYS A 152 19.20 10.42 -15.91
C LYS A 152 18.27 10.00 -14.76
N HIS A 153 17.12 9.42 -15.09
CA HIS A 153 16.18 8.92 -14.11
C HIS A 153 16.82 7.83 -13.23
N ALA A 154 17.56 6.90 -13.82
CA ALA A 154 18.27 5.87 -13.06
C ALA A 154 19.25 6.48 -12.04
N ILE A 155 20.00 7.51 -12.42
CA ILE A 155 20.98 8.16 -11.52
C ILE A 155 20.27 8.93 -10.42
N GLU A 156 19.17 9.63 -10.73
CA GLU A 156 18.36 10.34 -9.74
C GLU A 156 17.77 9.36 -8.72
N THR A 157 17.14 8.28 -9.17
CA THR A 157 16.56 7.25 -8.30
C THR A 157 17.62 6.53 -7.48
N ALA A 158 18.81 6.28 -8.05
CA ALA A 158 19.93 5.72 -7.29
C ALA A 158 20.43 6.71 -6.23
N SER A 159 20.60 7.99 -6.59
CA SER A 159 21.10 9.01 -5.66
C SER A 159 20.12 9.24 -4.51
N ASP A 160 18.81 9.19 -4.78
CA ASP A 160 17.74 9.23 -3.78
C ASP A 160 17.78 7.99 -2.88
N ARG A 161 17.97 6.79 -3.45
CA ARG A 161 18.03 5.53 -2.69
C ARG A 161 19.24 5.43 -1.77
N PHE A 162 20.40 5.93 -2.20
CA PHE A 162 21.65 5.84 -1.44
C PHE A 162 21.95 7.09 -0.61
N GLY A 163 21.20 8.18 -0.78
CA GLY A 163 21.45 9.46 -0.10
C GLY A 163 22.82 10.09 -0.45
N VAL A 164 23.45 9.65 -1.53
CA VAL A 164 24.80 10.06 -1.96
C VAL A 164 24.75 10.49 -3.41
N ASP A 165 25.45 11.57 -3.76
CA ASP A 165 25.59 11.98 -5.15
C ASP A 165 26.42 10.95 -5.94
N LEU A 166 25.76 10.27 -6.88
CA LEU A 166 26.38 9.28 -7.76
C LEU A 166 26.86 9.87 -9.09
N SER A 167 26.91 11.19 -9.23
CA SER A 167 27.41 11.90 -10.41
C SER A 167 28.77 11.36 -10.90
N GLY A 168 29.70 11.09 -9.99
CA GLY A 168 31.03 10.52 -10.29
C GLY A 168 31.03 9.05 -10.72
N LYS A 169 29.98 8.28 -10.38
CA LYS A 169 29.84 6.85 -10.74
C LYS A 169 28.88 6.62 -11.92
N LYS A 170 28.43 7.68 -12.57
CA LYS A 170 27.51 7.64 -13.72
C LYS A 170 27.98 6.71 -14.84
N ALA A 171 29.27 6.69 -15.15
CA ALA A 171 29.83 5.81 -16.17
C ALA A 171 29.66 4.33 -15.78
N ARG A 172 29.89 4.00 -14.51
CA ARG A 172 29.74 2.65 -13.98
C ARG A 172 28.28 2.19 -13.98
N ILE A 173 27.36 3.05 -13.58
CA ILE A 173 25.91 2.73 -13.61
C ILE A 173 25.44 2.48 -15.04
N LYS A 174 25.92 3.24 -16.01
CA LYS A 174 25.63 3.01 -17.43
C LYS A 174 26.13 1.65 -17.91
N GLU A 175 27.36 1.30 -17.58
CA GLU A 175 27.97 0.03 -17.93
C GLU A 175 27.18 -1.15 -17.34
N LEU A 176 26.82 -1.08 -16.06
CA LEU A 176 26.00 -2.10 -15.40
C LEU A 176 24.60 -2.21 -16.02
N LEU A 177 23.97 -1.09 -16.40
CA LEU A 177 22.69 -1.10 -17.09
C LEU A 177 22.80 -1.76 -18.48
N THR A 178 23.90 -1.56 -19.20
CA THR A 178 24.12 -2.22 -20.50
C THR A 178 24.51 -3.69 -20.36
N GLU A 179 25.24 -4.06 -19.30
CA GLU A 179 25.64 -5.45 -18.99
C GLU A 179 24.41 -6.32 -18.70
N GLU A 180 23.43 -5.81 -17.95
CA GLU A 180 22.17 -6.53 -17.64
C GLU A 180 21.16 -6.52 -18.81
N MET A 181 21.37 -5.71 -19.85
CA MET A 181 20.58 -5.74 -21.09
C MET A 181 21.15 -6.66 -22.18
N SER A 182 22.38 -7.17 -21.97
CA SER A 182 23.05 -8.08 -22.91
C SER A 182 22.82 -9.53 -22.54
#